data_AF-Q4DI33-F1
#
_entry.id   AF-Q4DI33-F1
#
_cell.length_a   1.000
_cell.length_b   1.000
_cell.length_c   1.000
_cell.angle_alpha   90.00
_cell.angle_beta   90.00
_cell.angle_gamma   90.00
#
_symmetry.space_group_name_H-M   'P 1'
#
loop_
_entity.id
_entity.type
_entity.pdbx_description
1 polymer ?
#
loop_
_entity_poly.entity_id
_entity_poly.type
_entity_poly.pdbx_seq_one_letter_code
_entity_poly.pdbx_strand_id
1 'polypeptide(L)'
;MPGNQASAVPQGDRQRRARPESEDVTDQPAATRIRVEEARRPQWTISSTVEDILLEGSTNRTEMKLNDFLRSNLGEEWVVERNGNVTMGNFVQNPETFIKKKGLLHTIKASPSYRELEAINKLHHEGVLSLEQWRDYEGKDTVTPLARRNLNRVLTQLLREESREAEERAVREEHVGFALTTTIRDVLFRGRVRVMDVKLNDFLMMELEGRGILRANRNVLLRVFFSDPTSHIRDAGVLNEIRASGAYAEMEMAVREEMGLEEVARRLSENGVNSLAAWSLAAEEVKACVRDDTKISLNAALEEVRNPTTSSAPIYLEGEYESVYNARWHHVVEVPDGGGTVMKVKEGKPEQQWTYKAAGRTFEKDDGAQQSGAPRLRLMVLNSDKGWPYSWKWKEKESIHDCYVNCEVERVWQIVKKDLSEFLSPDDEPGFVPGRRVLIGTPGIGKSMAAGSYLLYQLLHYDAEQLPMVAYFIADRTFLFDKTTRVASVYKGDDSIFRIVSSFSGRGVKGVCHLR
;
A
#
# COMPACT_ATOMS: atom_id res chain seq x y z
N MET A 1 52.73 68.32 9.01
CA MET A 1 53.10 68.85 7.68
C MET A 1 52.74 67.77 6.66
N PRO A 2 51.95 68.08 5.62
CA PRO A 2 50.80 67.25 5.25
C PRO A 2 50.91 66.58 3.86
N GLY A 3 50.02 65.63 3.59
CA GLY A 3 49.48 65.44 2.23
C GLY A 3 49.51 64.02 1.67
N ASN A 4 48.40 63.31 1.82
CA ASN A 4 47.92 62.14 1.08
C ASN A 4 48.57 61.84 -0.29
N GLN A 5 49.00 60.59 -0.48
CA GLN A 5 48.67 59.81 -1.67
C GLN A 5 48.49 58.32 -1.29
N ALA A 6 47.25 57.85 -1.34
CA ALA A 6 46.92 56.43 -1.37
C ALA A 6 47.10 55.94 -2.82
N SER A 7 47.85 54.85 -3.00
CA SER A 7 48.03 54.18 -4.29
C SER A 7 47.38 52.80 -4.25
N ALA A 8 46.83 52.44 -5.40
CA ALA A 8 45.72 51.52 -5.59
C ALA A 8 46.10 50.03 -5.47
N VAL A 9 45.12 49.27 -5.00
CA VAL A 9 44.99 47.81 -5.17
C VAL A 9 44.17 47.56 -6.44
N PRO A 10 44.49 46.54 -7.25
CA PRO A 10 43.48 45.85 -8.03
C PRO A 10 43.18 44.49 -7.39
N GLN A 11 41.93 44.31 -6.96
CA GLN A 11 41.37 43.01 -6.62
C GLN A 11 41.39 42.14 -7.87
N GLY A 12 42.04 40.98 -7.78
CA GLY A 12 42.00 39.94 -8.81
C GLY A 12 40.63 39.28 -8.83
N ASP A 13 39.95 39.46 -9.95
CA ASP A 13 38.61 38.98 -10.25
C ASP A 13 38.46 37.46 -10.11
N ARG A 14 37.38 37.09 -9.44
CA ARG A 14 36.80 35.74 -9.42
C ARG A 14 36.54 35.29 -10.86
N GLN A 15 37.20 34.21 -11.26
CA GLN A 15 36.93 33.48 -12.50
C GLN A 15 35.44 33.07 -12.58
N ARG A 16 34.65 33.89 -13.27
CA ARG A 16 33.43 33.48 -13.96
C ARG A 16 33.85 32.68 -15.18
N ARG A 17 33.57 31.37 -15.16
CA ARG A 17 33.60 30.52 -16.36
C ARG A 17 32.30 30.72 -17.13
N ALA A 18 32.45 30.80 -18.44
CA ALA A 18 31.49 31.29 -19.43
C ALA A 18 30.12 30.59 -19.43
N ARG A 19 29.08 31.40 -19.67
CA ARG A 19 27.71 31.03 -20.03
C ARG A 19 27.59 31.12 -21.55
N PRO A 20 27.10 30.08 -22.26
CA PRO A 20 26.62 30.25 -23.63
C PRO A 20 25.15 30.69 -23.59
N GLU A 21 24.87 31.83 -24.21
CA GLU A 21 23.52 32.22 -24.61
C GLU A 21 23.23 31.59 -25.97
N SER A 22 22.27 30.66 -26.01
CA SER A 22 21.53 30.34 -27.22
C SER A 22 20.11 30.00 -26.83
N GLU A 23 19.20 30.79 -27.38
CA GLU A 23 17.75 30.68 -27.37
C GLU A 23 17.31 29.31 -27.91
N ASP A 24 16.40 28.60 -27.22
CA ASP A 24 15.01 28.38 -27.67
C ASP A 24 14.32 27.30 -26.80
N VAL A 25 13.27 27.74 -26.10
CA VAL A 25 12.03 27.04 -25.72
C VAL A 25 12.08 25.56 -25.25
N THR A 26 11.72 25.40 -23.97
CA THR A 26 11.17 24.21 -23.25
C THR A 26 12.15 23.40 -22.38
N ASP A 27 12.57 23.98 -21.26
CA ASP A 27 13.10 23.22 -20.13
C ASP A 27 11.96 22.53 -19.36
N GLN A 28 11.65 21.28 -19.73
CA GLN A 28 11.00 20.35 -18.81
C GLN A 28 12.02 19.86 -17.77
N PRO A 29 11.67 19.80 -16.48
CA PRO A 29 12.60 19.45 -15.41
C PRO A 29 13.08 17.99 -15.57
N ALA A 30 14.32 17.71 -15.18
CA ALA A 30 14.97 16.41 -15.32
C ALA A 30 14.16 15.21 -14.74
N ALA A 31 13.27 15.46 -13.77
CA ALA A 31 12.34 14.48 -13.24
C ALA A 31 11.33 13.94 -14.28
N THR A 32 11.00 14.74 -15.31
CA THR A 32 10.11 14.33 -16.40
C THR A 32 10.84 13.41 -17.39
N ARG A 33 12.16 13.56 -17.58
CA ARG A 33 12.93 12.69 -18.49
C ARG A 33 13.08 11.27 -17.95
N ILE A 34 13.30 11.10 -16.64
CA ILE A 34 13.35 9.77 -16.01
C ILE A 34 12.00 9.04 -16.17
N ARG A 35 10.88 9.75 -15.95
CA ARG A 35 9.54 9.19 -16.11
C ARG A 35 9.16 8.86 -17.56
N VAL A 36 9.67 9.62 -18.55
CA VAL A 36 9.41 9.36 -19.97
C VAL A 36 10.28 8.23 -20.53
N GLU A 37 11.48 8.00 -19.99
CA GLU A 37 12.29 6.81 -20.32
C GLU A 37 11.78 5.53 -19.63
N GLU A 38 11.28 5.62 -18.40
CA GLU A 38 10.61 4.48 -17.73
C GLU A 38 9.33 4.04 -18.45
N ALA A 39 8.57 4.98 -19.02
CA ALA A 39 7.34 4.68 -19.77
C ALA A 39 7.57 3.88 -21.07
N ARG A 40 8.82 3.69 -21.51
CA ARG A 40 9.16 2.96 -22.74
C ARG A 40 9.75 1.57 -22.52
N ARG A 41 10.02 1.16 -21.27
CA ARG A 41 10.46 -0.21 -20.97
C ARG A 41 9.23 -1.09 -20.75
N PRO A 42 9.20 -2.34 -21.27
CA PRO A 42 8.11 -3.25 -20.96
C PRO A 42 7.97 -3.37 -19.44
N GLN A 43 6.77 -3.07 -18.91
CA GLN A 43 6.47 -3.26 -17.50
C GLN A 43 6.25 -4.75 -17.25
N TRP A 44 7.35 -5.46 -17.00
CA TRP A 44 7.32 -6.85 -16.62
C TRP A 44 6.64 -7.02 -15.25
N THR A 45 5.92 -8.12 -15.08
CA THR A 45 5.30 -8.52 -13.82
C THR A 45 5.67 -9.96 -13.51
N ILE A 46 5.41 -10.45 -12.30
CA ILE A 46 5.70 -11.84 -11.94
C ILE A 46 4.92 -12.86 -12.81
N SER A 47 3.79 -12.42 -13.38
CA SER A 47 2.97 -13.19 -14.32
C SER A 47 3.44 -13.10 -15.78
N SER A 48 4.45 -12.28 -16.11
CA SER A 48 4.98 -12.20 -17.46
C SER A 48 5.56 -13.53 -17.93
N THR A 49 5.39 -13.83 -19.21
CA THR A 49 5.84 -15.10 -19.78
C THR A 49 7.34 -15.12 -19.97
N VAL A 50 7.95 -16.30 -19.85
CA VAL A 50 9.39 -16.46 -20.15
C VAL A 50 9.67 -16.21 -21.63
N GLU A 51 8.72 -16.51 -22.51
CA GLU A 51 8.80 -16.27 -23.95
C GLU A 51 8.91 -14.77 -24.25
N ASP A 52 8.01 -13.94 -23.70
CA ASP A 52 8.02 -12.50 -23.94
C ASP A 52 9.33 -11.84 -23.45
N ILE A 53 9.85 -12.29 -22.30
CA ILE A 53 11.09 -11.76 -21.72
C ILE A 53 12.31 -12.18 -22.55
N LEU A 54 12.37 -13.45 -22.97
CA LEU A 54 13.48 -13.95 -23.77
C LEU A 54 13.48 -13.39 -25.21
N LEU A 55 12.29 -13.03 -25.71
CA LEU A 55 12.10 -12.43 -27.03
C LEU A 55 11.96 -10.90 -26.98
N GLU A 56 12.30 -10.23 -25.87
CA GLU A 56 12.17 -8.78 -25.69
C GLU A 56 12.75 -8.01 -26.89
N GLY A 57 11.87 -7.31 -27.64
CA GLY A 57 12.25 -6.54 -28.83
C GLY A 57 12.30 -7.33 -30.16
N SER A 58 11.84 -8.59 -30.18
CA SER A 58 11.78 -9.42 -31.37
C SER A 58 10.35 -9.87 -31.70
N THR A 59 9.98 -9.86 -32.98
CA THR A 59 8.66 -10.29 -33.47
C THR A 59 8.48 -11.79 -33.25
N ASN A 60 7.33 -12.20 -32.71
CA ASN A 60 6.90 -13.57 -32.37
C ASN A 60 7.59 -14.69 -33.18
N ARG A 61 8.80 -15.09 -32.73
CA ARG A 61 9.71 -15.96 -33.49
C ARG A 61 9.23 -17.40 -33.53
N THR A 62 8.35 -17.80 -32.61
CA THR A 62 7.86 -19.16 -32.49
C THR A 62 6.94 -19.53 -33.66
N GLU A 63 6.14 -18.58 -34.15
CA GLU A 63 5.28 -18.74 -35.33
C GLU A 63 5.98 -18.50 -36.67
N MET A 64 7.18 -17.88 -36.64
CA MET A 64 7.99 -17.63 -37.84
C MET A 64 8.26 -18.94 -38.59
N LYS A 65 8.20 -18.90 -39.92
CA LYS A 65 8.54 -20.05 -40.76
C LYS A 65 10.05 -20.29 -40.79
N LEU A 66 10.47 -21.54 -40.90
CA LEU A 66 11.88 -21.92 -40.98
C LEU A 66 12.62 -21.14 -42.08
N ASN A 67 12.04 -21.01 -43.28
CA ASN A 67 12.68 -20.23 -44.35
C ASN A 67 12.77 -18.74 -44.04
N ASP A 68 11.78 -18.17 -43.35
CA ASP A 68 11.83 -16.75 -42.93
C ASP A 68 12.91 -16.54 -41.85
N PHE A 69 13.08 -17.52 -40.96
CA PHE A 69 14.17 -17.54 -39.98
C PHE A 69 15.55 -17.63 -40.67
N LEU A 70 15.69 -18.52 -41.66
CA LEU A 70 16.94 -18.70 -42.40
C LEU A 70 17.31 -17.42 -43.18
N ARG A 71 16.35 -16.79 -43.86
CA ARG A 71 16.56 -15.52 -44.54
C ARG A 71 17.03 -14.41 -43.60
N SER A 72 16.37 -14.28 -42.46
CA SER A 72 16.65 -13.20 -41.51
C SER A 72 17.98 -13.37 -40.75
N ASN A 73 18.44 -14.61 -40.53
CA ASN A 73 19.64 -14.86 -39.71
C ASN A 73 20.87 -15.33 -40.51
N LEU A 74 20.68 -16.03 -41.62
CA LEU A 74 21.75 -16.66 -42.41
C LEU A 74 21.81 -16.15 -43.86
N GLY A 75 20.72 -15.59 -44.39
CA GLY A 75 20.63 -15.04 -45.75
C GLY A 75 19.90 -15.97 -46.74
N GLU A 76 19.56 -15.44 -47.92
CA GLU A 76 18.73 -16.13 -48.93
C GLU A 76 19.35 -17.45 -49.43
N GLU A 77 20.68 -17.57 -49.43
CA GLU A 77 21.40 -18.75 -49.91
C GLU A 77 21.16 -20.01 -49.05
N TRP A 78 20.65 -19.85 -47.82
CA TRP A 78 20.49 -20.95 -46.86
C TRP A 78 19.07 -21.52 -46.79
N VAL A 79 18.14 -20.96 -47.56
CA VAL A 79 16.73 -21.35 -47.62
C VAL A 79 16.59 -22.81 -48.09
N VAL A 80 15.67 -23.57 -47.48
CA VAL A 80 15.44 -24.97 -47.82
C VAL A 80 14.18 -25.13 -48.70
N GLU A 81 14.27 -25.91 -49.77
CA GLU A 81 13.14 -26.14 -50.68
C GLU A 81 12.01 -26.95 -50.02
N ARG A 82 12.39 -27.97 -49.24
CA ARG A 82 11.45 -28.86 -48.55
C ARG A 82 11.38 -28.49 -47.08
N ASN A 83 10.17 -28.46 -46.52
CA ASN A 83 9.86 -28.15 -45.12
C ASN A 83 10.07 -26.69 -44.69
N GLY A 84 10.40 -25.77 -45.60
CA GLY A 84 10.61 -24.35 -45.27
C GLY A 84 9.42 -23.64 -44.60
N ASN A 85 8.21 -24.18 -44.77
CA ASN A 85 6.96 -23.67 -44.19
C ASN A 85 6.64 -24.22 -42.79
N VAL A 86 7.52 -25.03 -42.19
CA VAL A 86 7.40 -25.44 -40.78
C VAL A 86 7.59 -24.21 -39.89
N THR A 87 6.83 -24.11 -38.80
CA THR A 87 7.05 -23.06 -37.79
C THR A 87 8.32 -23.37 -36.99
N MET A 88 9.02 -22.34 -36.55
CA MET A 88 10.24 -22.50 -35.75
C MET A 88 9.95 -23.24 -34.44
N GLY A 89 8.79 -23.04 -33.81
CA GLY A 89 8.38 -23.82 -32.63
C GLY A 89 8.37 -25.33 -32.88
N ASN A 90 7.84 -25.79 -34.01
CA ASN A 90 7.85 -27.22 -34.37
C ASN A 90 9.25 -27.68 -34.80
N PHE A 91 10.00 -26.84 -35.50
CA PHE A 91 11.35 -27.16 -35.96
C PHE A 91 12.30 -27.42 -34.78
N VAL A 92 12.25 -26.58 -33.75
CA VAL A 92 13.16 -26.65 -32.59
C VAL A 92 13.00 -27.95 -31.79
N GLN A 93 11.80 -28.55 -31.77
CA GLN A 93 11.55 -29.79 -31.05
C GLN A 93 12.30 -31.00 -31.62
N ASN A 94 12.47 -31.07 -32.95
CA ASN A 94 13.15 -32.19 -33.60
C ASN A 94 13.73 -31.78 -34.97
N PRO A 95 14.76 -30.92 -35.00
CA PRO A 95 15.22 -30.28 -36.22
C PRO A 95 15.84 -31.26 -37.24
N GLU A 96 16.35 -32.40 -36.78
CA GLU A 96 16.89 -33.49 -37.61
C GLU A 96 15.82 -34.12 -38.54
N THR A 97 14.54 -34.04 -38.16
CA THR A 97 13.43 -34.53 -39.01
C THR A 97 13.20 -33.64 -40.23
N PHE A 98 13.54 -32.35 -40.12
CA PHE A 98 13.29 -31.36 -41.17
C PHE A 98 14.54 -31.12 -42.04
N ILE A 99 15.74 -31.09 -41.42
CA ILE A 99 17.02 -30.85 -42.10
C ILE A 99 17.99 -32.01 -41.83
N LYS A 100 18.27 -32.80 -42.88
CA LYS A 100 19.26 -33.91 -42.82
C LYS A 100 20.72 -33.46 -42.97
N LYS A 101 20.97 -32.29 -43.57
CA LYS A 101 22.32 -31.78 -43.83
C LYS A 101 22.96 -31.30 -42.52
N LYS A 102 23.81 -32.13 -41.91
CA LYS A 102 24.43 -31.88 -40.60
C LYS A 102 25.14 -30.52 -40.49
N GLY A 103 25.83 -30.08 -41.54
CA GLY A 103 26.53 -28.78 -41.53
C GLY A 103 25.59 -27.58 -41.40
N LEU A 104 24.47 -27.58 -42.13
CA LEU A 104 23.44 -26.53 -42.03
C LEU A 104 22.79 -26.54 -40.65
N LEU A 105 22.45 -27.73 -40.16
CA LEU A 105 21.85 -27.87 -38.84
C LEU A 105 22.78 -27.36 -37.73
N HIS A 106 24.09 -27.62 -37.84
CA HIS A 106 25.08 -27.07 -36.91
C HIS A 106 25.10 -25.55 -36.92
N THR A 107 25.11 -24.91 -38.10
CA THR A 107 25.06 -23.45 -38.22
C THR A 107 23.79 -22.87 -37.59
N ILE A 108 22.63 -23.48 -37.82
CA ILE A 108 21.35 -23.03 -37.23
C ILE A 108 21.41 -23.15 -35.70
N LYS A 109 21.83 -24.30 -35.17
CA LYS A 109 21.94 -24.53 -33.71
C LYS A 109 22.97 -23.63 -33.03
N ALA A 110 23.96 -23.14 -33.78
CA ALA A 110 24.96 -22.20 -33.28
C ALA A 110 24.43 -20.75 -33.20
N SER A 111 23.35 -20.41 -33.92
CA SER A 111 22.81 -19.05 -33.95
C SER A 111 22.19 -18.64 -32.59
N PRO A 112 22.39 -17.38 -32.14
CA PRO A 112 21.76 -16.88 -30.92
C PRO A 112 20.22 -17.01 -30.93
N SER A 113 19.61 -16.67 -32.06
CA SER A 113 18.16 -16.70 -32.24
C SER A 113 17.56 -18.11 -32.10
N TYR A 114 18.28 -19.15 -32.55
CA TYR A 114 17.84 -20.54 -32.34
C TYR A 114 18.00 -20.96 -30.88
N ARG A 115 19.10 -20.57 -30.22
CA ARG A 115 19.34 -20.92 -28.81
C ARG A 115 18.32 -20.30 -27.86
N GLU A 116 17.79 -19.12 -28.17
CA GLU A 116 16.67 -18.51 -27.43
C GLU A 116 15.41 -19.37 -27.58
N LEU A 117 15.05 -19.77 -28.80
CA LEU A 117 13.89 -20.63 -29.05
C LEU A 117 14.03 -22.02 -28.42
N GLU A 118 15.23 -22.59 -28.45
CA GLU A 118 15.54 -23.85 -27.80
C GLU A 118 15.35 -23.75 -26.27
N ALA A 119 15.81 -22.66 -25.66
CA ALA A 119 15.60 -22.39 -24.24
C ALA A 119 14.11 -22.25 -23.89
N ILE A 120 13.34 -21.51 -24.69
CA ILE A 120 11.88 -21.35 -24.51
C ILE A 120 11.18 -22.70 -24.59
N ASN A 121 11.42 -23.47 -25.67
CA ASN A 121 10.79 -24.77 -25.86
C ASN A 121 11.12 -25.75 -24.72
N LYS A 122 12.36 -25.73 -24.24
CA LYS A 122 12.77 -26.53 -23.08
C LYS A 122 12.02 -26.12 -21.81
N LEU A 123 12.00 -24.83 -21.48
CA LEU A 123 11.29 -24.31 -20.32
C LEU A 123 9.80 -24.67 -20.36
N HIS A 124 9.15 -24.52 -21.51
CA HIS A 124 7.75 -24.90 -21.69
C HIS A 124 7.52 -26.40 -21.47
N HIS A 125 8.43 -27.26 -21.95
CA HIS A 125 8.34 -28.70 -21.75
C HIS A 125 8.51 -29.10 -20.28
N GLU A 126 9.28 -28.32 -19.52
CA GLU A 126 9.46 -28.47 -18.07
C GLU A 126 8.38 -27.75 -17.24
N GLY A 127 7.37 -27.16 -17.90
CA GLY A 127 6.24 -26.49 -17.25
C GLY A 127 6.53 -25.08 -16.74
N VAL A 128 7.63 -24.46 -17.17
CA VAL A 128 8.01 -23.09 -16.82
C VAL A 128 7.57 -22.15 -17.94
N LEU A 129 6.41 -21.53 -17.76
CA LEU A 129 5.76 -20.60 -18.69
C LEU A 129 5.88 -19.14 -18.24
N SER A 130 5.89 -18.90 -16.92
CA SER A 130 5.93 -17.55 -16.33
C SER A 130 7.19 -17.30 -15.51
N LEU A 131 7.45 -16.02 -15.24
CA LEU A 131 8.54 -15.61 -14.36
C LEU A 131 8.35 -16.10 -12.92
N GLU A 132 7.10 -16.23 -12.46
CA GLU A 132 6.78 -16.87 -11.18
C GLU A 132 7.27 -18.32 -11.13
N GLN A 133 7.01 -19.10 -12.17
CA GLN A 133 7.46 -20.48 -12.25
C GLN A 133 8.99 -20.55 -12.38
N TRP A 134 9.58 -19.63 -13.14
CA TRP A 134 11.02 -19.50 -13.23
C TRP A 134 11.67 -19.23 -11.88
N ARG A 135 11.07 -18.38 -11.02
CA ARG A 135 11.58 -18.09 -9.67
C ARG A 135 11.83 -19.36 -8.85
N ASP A 136 10.93 -20.33 -8.97
CA ASP A 136 10.91 -21.53 -8.14
C ASP A 136 11.48 -22.78 -8.85
N TYR A 137 12.00 -22.58 -10.07
CA TYR A 137 12.52 -23.64 -10.92
C TYR A 137 13.95 -24.05 -10.50
N GLU A 138 14.14 -25.34 -10.24
CA GLU A 138 15.40 -25.94 -9.78
C GLU A 138 16.40 -26.16 -10.93
N GLY A 139 15.93 -26.46 -12.14
CA GLY A 139 16.75 -26.81 -13.31
C GLY A 139 17.44 -25.63 -14.01
N LYS A 140 17.71 -24.53 -13.31
CA LYS A 140 18.25 -23.28 -13.88
C LYS A 140 19.59 -23.45 -14.58
N ASP A 141 20.47 -24.31 -14.05
CA ASP A 141 21.78 -24.61 -14.64
C ASP A 141 21.70 -25.37 -15.96
N THR A 142 20.54 -25.95 -16.27
CA THR A 142 20.32 -26.67 -17.52
C THR A 142 19.88 -25.75 -18.67
N VAL A 143 19.54 -24.50 -18.37
CA VAL A 143 19.14 -23.47 -19.34
C VAL A 143 20.38 -22.74 -19.83
N THR A 144 20.35 -22.26 -21.08
CA THR A 144 21.48 -21.53 -21.65
C THR A 144 21.87 -20.32 -20.78
N PRO A 145 23.17 -20.03 -20.59
CA PRO A 145 23.59 -18.93 -19.71
C PRO A 145 22.97 -17.57 -20.07
N LEU A 146 22.76 -17.32 -21.37
CA LEU A 146 22.14 -16.08 -21.85
C LEU A 146 20.67 -15.98 -21.43
N ALA A 147 19.88 -17.04 -21.67
CA ALA A 147 18.46 -17.05 -21.30
C ALA A 147 18.29 -16.96 -19.77
N ARG A 148 19.10 -17.71 -19.01
CA ARG A 148 19.13 -17.63 -17.55
C ARG A 148 19.42 -16.23 -17.05
N ARG A 149 20.45 -15.57 -17.61
CA ARG A 149 20.82 -14.19 -17.24
C ARG A 149 19.69 -13.20 -17.51
N ASN A 150 19.00 -13.32 -18.65
CA ASN A 150 17.90 -12.43 -19.02
C ASN A 150 16.71 -12.57 -18.06
N LEU A 151 16.28 -13.80 -17.78
CA LEU A 151 15.17 -14.06 -16.84
C LEU A 151 15.55 -13.65 -15.41
N ASN A 152 16.76 -13.96 -14.96
CA ASN A 152 17.24 -13.57 -13.63
C ASN A 152 17.35 -12.05 -13.49
N ARG A 153 17.77 -11.32 -14.53
CA ARG A 153 17.82 -9.85 -14.52
C ARG A 153 16.44 -9.26 -14.23
N VAL A 154 15.42 -9.69 -14.98
CA VAL A 154 14.06 -9.18 -14.82
C VAL A 154 13.49 -9.55 -13.46
N LEU A 155 13.66 -10.80 -13.03
CA LEU A 155 13.17 -11.26 -11.73
C LEU A 155 13.84 -10.52 -10.56
N THR A 156 15.16 -10.30 -10.62
CA THR A 156 15.89 -9.57 -9.57
C THR A 156 15.43 -8.12 -9.50
N GLN A 157 15.15 -7.49 -10.65
CA GLN A 157 14.60 -6.12 -10.66
C GLN A 157 13.24 -6.06 -9.97
N LEU A 158 12.34 -7.01 -10.24
CA LEU A 158 11.02 -7.05 -9.61
C LEU A 158 11.10 -7.27 -8.10
N LEU A 159 11.93 -8.21 -7.63
CA LEU A 159 12.10 -8.48 -6.20
C LEU A 159 12.72 -7.30 -5.45
N ARG A 160 13.67 -6.59 -6.07
CA ARG A 160 14.25 -5.37 -5.50
C ARG A 160 13.25 -4.24 -5.41
N GLU A 161 12.41 -4.07 -6.43
CA GLU A 161 11.37 -3.05 -6.41
C GLU A 161 10.31 -3.35 -5.34
N GLU A 162 9.88 -4.60 -5.21
CA GLU A 162 8.97 -5.02 -4.14
C GLU A 162 9.56 -4.76 -2.75
N SER A 163 10.85 -5.08 -2.57
CA SER A 163 11.58 -4.80 -1.32
C SER A 163 11.66 -3.30 -1.04
N ARG A 164 12.01 -2.50 -2.06
CA ARG A 164 12.09 -1.03 -1.98
C ARG A 164 10.74 -0.42 -1.61
N GLU A 165 9.64 -0.87 -2.23
CA GLU A 165 8.30 -0.42 -1.90
C GLU A 165 7.89 -0.81 -0.48
N ALA A 166 8.26 -2.00 -0.02
CA ALA A 166 8.02 -2.45 1.36
C ALA A 166 8.79 -1.58 2.37
N GLU A 167 10.04 -1.27 2.06
CA GLU A 167 10.89 -0.42 2.89
C GLU A 167 10.40 1.04 2.89
N GLU A 168 9.98 1.58 1.75
CA GLU A 168 9.37 2.91 1.71
C GLU A 168 8.02 2.96 2.43
N ARG A 169 7.22 1.88 2.37
CA ARG A 169 6.00 1.76 3.18
C ARG A 169 6.34 1.77 4.67
N ALA A 170 7.36 1.00 5.07
CA ALA A 170 7.89 0.99 6.42
C ALA A 170 8.37 2.36 6.88
N VAL A 171 9.16 3.09 6.07
CA VAL A 171 9.63 4.45 6.40
C VAL A 171 8.47 5.43 6.50
N ARG A 172 7.46 5.31 5.63
CA ARG A 172 6.23 6.13 5.71
C ARG A 172 5.43 5.85 6.98
N GLU A 173 5.43 4.61 7.46
CA GLU A 173 4.82 4.20 8.72
C GLU A 173 5.69 4.57 9.93
N GLU A 174 7.02 4.56 9.81
CA GLU A 174 7.96 5.01 10.86
C GLU A 174 7.79 6.50 11.19
N HIS A 175 7.39 7.32 10.22
CA HIS A 175 7.05 8.73 10.48
C HIS A 175 5.78 8.91 11.33
N VAL A 176 5.01 7.83 11.54
CA VAL A 176 3.98 7.79 12.57
C VAL A 176 4.71 7.49 13.88
N GLY A 177 5.16 8.54 14.57
CA GLY A 177 5.90 8.41 15.82
C GLY A 177 5.22 7.47 16.82
N PHE A 178 6.01 6.90 17.72
CA PHE A 178 5.51 5.91 18.68
C PHE A 178 4.38 6.47 19.57
N ALA A 179 3.51 5.57 20.02
CA ALA A 179 2.47 5.85 21.00
C ALA A 179 2.55 4.87 22.17
N LEU A 180 1.88 5.20 23.28
CA LEU A 180 1.82 4.31 24.45
C LEU A 180 1.21 2.93 24.12
N THR A 181 0.38 2.85 23.09
CA THR A 181 -0.23 1.61 22.58
C THR A 181 0.67 0.81 21.65
N THR A 182 1.78 1.37 21.17
CA THR A 182 2.69 0.67 20.26
C THR A 182 3.26 -0.56 20.93
N THR A 183 3.30 -1.67 20.18
CA THR A 183 3.79 -2.95 20.73
C THR A 183 5.30 -2.92 20.89
N ILE A 184 5.82 -3.70 21.85
CA ILE A 184 7.27 -3.83 22.04
C ILE A 184 7.95 -4.29 20.75
N ARG A 185 7.34 -5.23 20.02
CA ARG A 185 7.86 -5.70 18.74
C ARG A 185 8.00 -4.55 17.74
N ASP A 186 6.97 -3.74 17.57
CA ASP A 186 7.01 -2.63 16.60
C ASP A 186 8.08 -1.59 16.96
N VAL A 187 8.34 -1.38 18.25
CA VAL A 187 9.43 -0.50 18.71
C VAL A 187 10.80 -1.09 18.38
N LEU A 188 11.03 -2.37 18.67
CA LEU A 188 12.33 -3.03 18.43
C LEU A 188 12.67 -3.11 16.95
N PHE A 189 11.68 -3.40 16.10
CA PHE A 189 11.88 -3.46 14.66
C PHE A 189 11.70 -2.10 13.97
N ARG A 190 11.14 -1.10 14.65
CA ARG A 190 10.94 0.27 14.15
C ARG A 190 10.26 0.31 12.78
N GLY A 191 9.26 -0.56 12.60
CA GLY A 191 8.52 -0.71 11.34
C GLY A 191 9.31 -1.31 10.17
N ARG A 192 10.60 -1.65 10.34
CA ARG A 192 11.45 -2.18 9.26
C ARG A 192 10.94 -3.52 8.74
N VAL A 193 11.21 -3.76 7.46
CA VAL A 193 10.99 -5.07 6.84
C VAL A 193 11.87 -6.09 7.55
N ARG A 194 11.26 -7.15 8.09
CA ARG A 194 11.95 -8.19 8.85
C ARG A 194 12.64 -9.15 7.90
N VAL A 195 13.98 -9.16 7.87
CA VAL A 195 14.74 -10.05 6.97
C VAL A 195 14.53 -11.53 7.32
N MET A 196 14.26 -11.84 8.59
CA MET A 196 13.91 -13.18 9.08
C MET A 196 12.64 -13.77 8.45
N ASP A 197 11.78 -12.93 7.87
CA ASP A 197 10.54 -13.29 7.16
C ASP A 197 10.72 -13.31 5.62
N VAL A 198 11.91 -13.02 5.10
CA VAL A 198 12.19 -13.20 3.67
C VAL A 198 12.21 -14.68 3.34
N LYS A 199 11.75 -15.03 2.14
CA LYS A 199 11.75 -16.41 1.66
C LYS A 199 13.13 -16.77 1.11
N LEU A 200 13.58 -17.98 1.40
CA LEU A 200 14.87 -18.52 1.00
C LEU A 200 15.05 -18.48 -0.52
N ASN A 201 14.05 -18.91 -1.30
CA ASN A 201 14.12 -18.87 -2.75
C ASN A 201 14.28 -17.44 -3.30
N ASP A 202 13.69 -16.43 -2.66
CA ASP A 202 13.85 -15.02 -3.06
C ASP A 202 15.27 -14.52 -2.76
N PHE A 203 15.81 -14.85 -1.56
CA PHE A 203 17.21 -14.57 -1.21
C PHE A 203 18.19 -15.25 -2.16
N LEU A 204 18.03 -16.55 -2.41
CA LEU A 204 18.89 -17.32 -3.33
C LEU A 204 18.80 -16.75 -4.75
N MET A 205 17.62 -16.31 -5.19
CA MET A 205 17.44 -15.65 -6.48
C MET A 205 18.21 -14.33 -6.56
N MET A 206 18.06 -13.46 -5.56
CA MET A 206 18.63 -12.11 -5.56
C MET A 206 20.16 -12.10 -5.42
N GLU A 207 20.70 -12.90 -4.52
CA GLU A 207 22.11 -12.82 -4.12
C GLU A 207 22.97 -13.95 -4.69
N LEU A 208 22.36 -15.05 -5.13
CA LEU A 208 23.06 -16.29 -5.51
C LEU A 208 22.62 -16.85 -6.86
N GLU A 209 22.02 -16.03 -7.72
CA GLU A 209 21.54 -16.39 -9.08
C GLU A 209 20.58 -17.59 -9.14
N GLY A 210 19.93 -17.92 -8.02
CA GLY A 210 19.05 -19.07 -7.85
C GLY A 210 19.77 -20.38 -7.54
N ARG A 211 21.06 -20.33 -7.21
CA ARG A 211 21.82 -21.51 -6.77
C ARG A 211 21.23 -22.06 -5.46
N GLY A 212 20.99 -23.37 -5.43
CA GLY A 212 20.42 -24.06 -4.28
C GLY A 212 18.89 -23.98 -4.16
N ILE A 213 18.19 -23.39 -5.13
CA ILE A 213 16.73 -23.44 -5.19
C ILE A 213 16.28 -24.86 -5.46
N LEU A 214 15.45 -25.39 -4.57
CA LEU A 214 14.84 -26.71 -4.67
C LEU A 214 13.33 -26.55 -4.52
N ARG A 215 12.57 -27.43 -5.17
CA ARG A 215 11.11 -27.44 -4.96
C ARG A 215 10.73 -27.57 -3.47
N ALA A 216 11.53 -28.31 -2.70
CA ALA A 216 11.31 -28.56 -1.29
C ALA A 216 11.64 -27.38 -0.36
N ASN A 217 12.44 -26.40 -0.81
CA ASN A 217 12.84 -25.26 0.01
C ASN A 217 12.15 -23.94 -0.39
N ARG A 218 11.19 -24.01 -1.33
CA ARG A 218 10.34 -22.88 -1.72
C ARG A 218 9.55 -22.35 -0.51
N ASN A 219 9.53 -21.02 -0.35
CA ASN A 219 8.84 -20.33 0.75
C ASN A 219 9.34 -20.66 2.17
N VAL A 220 10.47 -21.36 2.33
CA VAL A 220 11.12 -21.49 3.64
C VAL A 220 11.58 -20.11 4.07
N LEU A 221 11.22 -19.68 5.29
CA LEU A 221 11.62 -18.38 5.80
C LEU A 221 13.07 -18.43 6.30
N LEU A 222 13.80 -17.33 6.17
CA LEU A 222 15.22 -17.31 6.51
C LEU A 222 15.50 -17.71 7.97
N ARG A 223 14.64 -17.36 8.94
CA ARG A 223 14.79 -17.83 10.33
C ARG A 223 14.80 -19.36 10.47
N VAL A 224 13.99 -20.05 9.66
CA VAL A 224 13.87 -21.51 9.69
C VAL A 224 15.10 -22.09 9.02
N PHE A 225 15.49 -21.52 7.88
CA PHE A 225 16.67 -21.95 7.14
C PHE A 225 17.96 -21.84 7.97
N PHE A 226 18.22 -20.69 8.59
CA PHE A 226 19.44 -20.48 9.37
C PHE A 226 19.47 -21.26 10.70
N SER A 227 18.34 -21.85 11.13
CA SER A 227 18.32 -22.76 12.28
C SER A 227 18.92 -24.13 11.94
N ASP A 228 18.65 -24.65 10.74
CA ASP A 228 19.24 -25.89 10.23
C ASP A 228 19.37 -25.87 8.69
N PRO A 229 20.45 -25.24 8.15
CA PRO A 229 20.64 -25.12 6.70
C PRO A 229 20.73 -26.48 5.99
N THR A 230 21.27 -27.50 6.67
CA THR A 230 21.50 -28.84 6.12
C THR A 230 20.21 -29.61 5.86
N SER A 231 19.13 -29.31 6.59
CA SER A 231 17.81 -29.90 6.35
C SER A 231 17.18 -29.42 5.03
N HIS A 232 17.51 -28.20 4.59
CA HIS A 232 16.91 -27.54 3.44
C HIS A 232 17.76 -27.57 2.16
N ILE A 233 19.09 -27.66 2.30
CA ILE A 233 20.04 -27.85 1.20
C ILE A 233 20.92 -29.05 1.56
N ARG A 234 20.53 -30.24 1.07
CA ARG A 234 21.19 -31.52 1.39
C ARG A 234 22.49 -31.72 0.62
N ASP A 235 22.63 -31.08 -0.53
CA ASP A 235 23.90 -31.10 -1.27
C ASP A 235 24.93 -30.27 -0.51
N ALA A 236 25.88 -30.96 0.13
CA ALA A 236 26.90 -30.34 0.93
C ALA A 236 27.86 -29.47 0.11
N GLY A 237 28.08 -29.78 -1.17
CA GLY A 237 28.90 -28.97 -2.07
C GLY A 237 28.24 -27.63 -2.33
N VAL A 238 26.97 -27.67 -2.76
CA VAL A 238 26.16 -26.45 -2.99
C VAL A 238 26.04 -25.62 -1.72
N LEU A 239 25.76 -26.24 -0.58
CA LEU A 239 25.65 -25.51 0.69
C LEU A 239 26.99 -24.85 1.10
N ASN A 240 28.12 -25.53 0.89
CA ASN A 240 29.43 -24.95 1.20
C ASN A 240 29.79 -23.77 0.30
N GLU A 241 29.43 -23.83 -0.98
CA GLU A 241 29.59 -22.70 -1.91
C GLU A 241 28.72 -21.51 -1.50
N ILE A 242 27.46 -21.76 -1.13
CA ILE A 242 26.54 -20.73 -0.64
C ILE A 242 27.10 -20.07 0.63
N ARG A 243 27.60 -20.88 1.58
CA ARG A 243 28.22 -20.41 2.82
C ARG A 243 29.51 -19.61 2.61
N ALA A 244 30.23 -19.86 1.51
CA ALA A 244 31.42 -19.10 1.17
C ALA A 244 31.10 -17.68 0.66
N SER A 245 29.84 -17.37 0.37
CA SER A 245 29.44 -16.03 -0.08
C SER A 245 29.35 -15.02 1.08
N GLY A 246 29.78 -13.78 0.82
CA GLY A 246 29.60 -12.67 1.77
C GLY A 246 28.14 -12.40 2.08
N ALA A 247 27.26 -12.48 1.06
CA ALA A 247 25.82 -12.30 1.21
C ALA A 247 25.19 -13.29 2.19
N TYR A 248 25.64 -14.55 2.22
CA TYR A 248 25.18 -15.51 3.22
C TYR A 248 25.58 -15.10 4.64
N ALA A 249 26.82 -14.69 4.85
CA ALA A 249 27.32 -14.31 6.17
C ALA A 249 26.62 -13.05 6.71
N GLU A 250 26.42 -12.03 5.86
CA GLU A 250 25.67 -10.82 6.22
C GLU A 250 24.21 -11.14 6.58
N MET A 251 23.56 -11.95 5.74
CA MET A 251 22.16 -12.32 5.96
C MET A 251 21.98 -13.20 7.20
N GLU A 252 22.89 -14.15 7.45
CA GLU A 252 22.86 -14.97 8.66
C GLU A 252 22.94 -14.10 9.92
N MET A 253 23.85 -13.11 9.92
CA MET A 253 24.02 -12.20 11.05
C MET A 253 22.76 -11.38 11.31
N ALA A 254 22.20 -10.76 10.27
CA ALA A 254 20.97 -9.97 10.37
C ALA A 254 19.80 -10.80 10.91
N VAL A 255 19.61 -12.03 10.39
CA VAL A 255 18.54 -12.92 10.87
C VAL A 255 18.76 -13.33 12.33
N ARG A 256 20.00 -13.61 12.74
CA ARG A 256 20.31 -13.95 14.15
C ARG A 256 20.04 -12.78 15.10
N GLU A 257 20.38 -11.56 14.69
CA GLU A 257 20.08 -10.34 15.46
C GLU A 257 18.56 -10.14 15.62
N GLU A 258 17.82 -10.22 14.52
CA GLU A 258 16.35 -10.10 14.53
C GLU A 258 15.68 -11.19 15.37
N MET A 259 16.12 -12.45 15.27
CA MET A 259 15.63 -13.52 16.15
C MET A 259 15.91 -13.25 17.62
N GLY A 260 17.04 -12.61 17.94
CA GLY A 260 17.36 -12.17 19.29
C GLY A 260 16.38 -11.10 19.81
N LEU A 261 15.99 -10.15 18.96
CA LEU A 261 14.98 -9.14 19.30
C LEU A 261 13.59 -9.75 19.48
N GLU A 262 13.22 -10.70 18.63
CA GLU A 262 11.94 -11.42 18.74
C GLU A 262 11.86 -12.24 20.04
N GLU A 263 12.95 -12.87 20.45
CA GLU A 263 13.02 -13.58 21.74
C GLU A 263 12.89 -12.63 22.93
N VAL A 264 13.48 -11.43 22.86
CA VAL A 264 13.30 -10.39 23.89
C VAL A 264 11.84 -9.95 23.95
N ALA A 265 11.21 -9.66 22.81
CA ALA A 265 9.80 -9.29 22.74
C ALA A 265 8.90 -10.39 23.32
N ARG A 266 9.20 -11.66 23.02
CA ARG A 266 8.49 -12.83 23.55
C ARG A 266 8.58 -12.90 25.08
N ARG A 267 9.79 -12.79 25.64
CA ARG A 267 10.01 -12.82 27.11
C ARG A 267 9.33 -11.64 27.82
N LEU A 268 9.35 -10.45 27.23
CA LEU A 268 8.64 -9.30 27.76
C LEU A 268 7.13 -9.53 27.76
N SER A 269 6.60 -10.08 26.67
CA SER A 269 5.19 -10.47 26.57
C SER A 269 4.79 -11.50 27.64
N GLU A 270 5.64 -12.49 27.94
CA GLU A 270 5.40 -13.47 29.02
C GLU A 270 5.33 -12.82 30.41
N ASN A 271 6.03 -11.69 30.60
CA ASN A 271 5.96 -10.88 31.82
C ASN A 271 4.85 -9.81 31.77
N GLY A 272 3.94 -9.87 30.79
CA GLY A 272 2.84 -8.91 30.63
C GLY A 272 3.25 -7.57 30.01
N VAL A 273 4.49 -7.43 29.54
CA VAL A 273 5.01 -6.22 28.91
C VAL A 273 4.90 -6.32 27.39
N ASN A 274 3.72 -6.00 26.86
CA ASN A 274 3.41 -6.10 25.44
C ASN A 274 3.35 -4.74 24.71
N SER A 275 3.34 -3.63 25.44
CA SER A 275 3.29 -2.26 24.89
C SER A 275 4.25 -1.31 25.60
N LEU A 276 4.50 -0.13 25.00
CA LEU A 276 5.28 0.93 25.65
C LEU A 276 4.68 1.37 26.99
N ALA A 277 3.34 1.44 27.09
CA ALA A 277 2.67 1.71 28.36
C ALA A 277 3.04 0.67 29.44
N ALA A 278 2.94 -0.62 29.08
CA ALA A 278 3.29 -1.70 29.99
C ALA A 278 4.78 -1.68 30.36
N TRP A 279 5.66 -1.31 29.43
CA TRP A 279 7.10 -1.15 29.70
C TRP A 279 7.38 -0.01 30.68
N SER A 280 6.68 1.12 30.56
CA SER A 280 6.83 2.25 31.49
C SER A 280 6.48 1.87 32.94
N LEU A 281 5.50 0.97 33.10
CA LEU A 281 4.99 0.49 34.38
C LEU A 281 5.64 -0.82 34.84
N ALA A 282 6.53 -1.40 34.05
CA ALA A 282 7.16 -2.68 34.35
C ALA A 282 8.03 -2.58 35.62
N ALA A 283 8.01 -3.63 36.43
CA ALA A 283 8.86 -3.75 37.60
C ALA A 283 10.35 -3.73 37.20
N GLU A 284 11.21 -3.19 38.06
CA GLU A 284 12.64 -3.04 37.74
C GLU A 284 13.33 -4.40 37.56
N GLU A 285 12.84 -5.46 38.22
CA GLU A 285 13.33 -6.83 38.01
C GLU A 285 13.11 -7.30 36.56
N VAL A 286 11.96 -6.97 35.96
CA VAL A 286 11.66 -7.29 34.56
C VAL A 286 12.56 -6.48 33.63
N LYS A 287 12.74 -5.18 33.91
CA LYS A 287 13.61 -4.31 33.10
C LYS A 287 15.09 -4.69 33.21
N ALA A 288 15.53 -5.22 34.35
CA ALA A 288 16.91 -5.67 34.57
C ALA A 288 17.25 -6.96 33.81
N CYS A 289 16.24 -7.73 33.38
CA CYS A 289 16.44 -8.94 32.57
C CYS A 289 16.65 -8.65 31.07
N VAL A 290 16.49 -7.40 30.64
CA VAL A 290 16.61 -6.97 29.23
C VAL A 290 18.01 -6.42 28.98
N ARG A 291 18.59 -6.70 27.80
CA ARG A 291 19.89 -6.12 27.41
C ARG A 291 19.83 -4.59 27.35
N ASP A 292 20.96 -3.95 27.66
CA ASP A 292 21.04 -2.49 27.77
C ASP A 292 20.69 -1.77 26.46
N ASP A 293 21.10 -2.31 25.31
CA ASP A 293 20.77 -1.78 23.99
C ASP A 293 19.25 -1.68 23.76
N THR A 294 18.55 -2.75 24.07
CA THR A 294 17.10 -2.86 23.95
C THR A 294 16.41 -1.94 24.95
N LYS A 295 16.93 -1.86 26.18
CA LYS A 295 16.44 -0.94 27.21
C LYS A 295 16.55 0.51 26.75
N ILE A 296 17.67 0.88 26.14
CA ILE A 296 17.90 2.21 25.54
C ILE A 296 16.88 2.48 24.43
N SER A 297 16.66 1.53 23.51
CA SER A 297 15.67 1.69 22.43
C SER A 297 14.25 1.90 22.95
N LEU A 298 13.80 1.10 23.92
CA LEU A 298 12.45 1.23 24.50
C LEU A 298 12.28 2.55 25.27
N ASN A 299 13.31 2.99 25.99
CA ASN A 299 13.28 4.27 26.70
C ASN A 299 13.33 5.46 25.73
N ALA A 300 14.10 5.37 24.64
CA ALA A 300 14.10 6.38 23.60
C ALA A 300 12.72 6.51 22.95
N ALA A 301 12.04 5.39 22.68
CA ALA A 301 10.67 5.40 22.18
C ALA A 301 9.68 6.02 23.18
N LEU A 302 9.82 5.75 24.48
CA LEU A 302 9.02 6.42 25.52
C LEU A 302 9.24 7.93 25.55
N GLU A 303 10.49 8.39 25.37
CA GLU A 303 10.78 9.81 25.31
C GLU A 303 10.25 10.45 24.01
N GLU A 304 10.24 9.73 22.89
CA GLU A 304 9.63 10.16 21.64
C GLU A 304 8.10 10.36 21.79
N VAL A 305 7.44 9.47 22.55
CA VAL A 305 6.02 9.61 22.92
C VAL A 305 5.78 10.85 23.77
N ARG A 306 6.66 11.13 24.75
CA ARG A 306 6.53 12.29 25.66
C ARG A 306 6.83 13.62 24.99
N ASN A 307 7.79 13.61 24.08
CA ASN A 307 8.26 14.76 23.33
C ASN A 307 8.10 14.46 21.84
N PRO A 308 6.87 14.54 21.29
CA PRO A 308 6.67 14.33 19.87
C PRO A 308 7.47 15.41 19.13
N THR A 309 8.65 15.04 18.64
CA THR A 309 9.60 15.96 17.99
C THR A 309 8.97 16.56 16.73
N THR A 310 7.97 15.87 16.19
CA THR A 310 6.99 16.44 15.28
C THR A 310 5.93 17.21 16.08
N SER A 311 6.22 18.49 16.35
CA SER A 311 5.21 19.52 16.54
C SER A 311 4.38 19.63 15.24
N SER A 312 3.59 18.62 14.92
CA SER A 312 2.55 18.73 13.90
C SER A 312 1.41 19.47 14.58
N ALA A 313 1.48 20.81 14.54
CA ALA A 313 0.31 21.64 14.68
C ALA A 313 -0.84 21.02 13.87
N PRO A 314 -2.10 21.14 14.32
CA PRO A 314 -3.24 20.64 13.57
C PRO A 314 -3.12 21.09 12.10
N ILE A 315 -3.21 20.13 11.17
CA ILE A 315 -3.27 20.49 9.76
C ILE A 315 -4.68 21.01 9.52
N TYR A 316 -4.79 22.32 9.30
CA TYR A 316 -6.05 22.97 8.95
C TYR A 316 -6.49 22.54 7.55
N LEU A 317 -7.73 22.07 7.44
CA LEU A 317 -8.32 21.58 6.20
C LEU A 317 -9.18 22.69 5.59
N GLU A 318 -8.54 23.59 4.84
CA GLU A 318 -9.19 24.77 4.28
C GLU A 318 -10.41 24.40 3.40
N GLY A 319 -11.59 24.94 3.74
CA GLY A 319 -12.85 24.74 3.02
C GLY A 319 -13.49 23.36 3.19
N GLU A 320 -12.88 22.44 3.95
CA GLU A 320 -13.43 21.10 4.13
C GLU A 320 -14.57 21.05 5.16
N TYR A 321 -14.55 21.93 6.17
CA TYR A 321 -15.70 22.14 7.06
C TYR A 321 -16.92 22.58 6.24
N GLU A 322 -16.77 23.64 5.42
CA GLU A 322 -17.82 24.20 4.58
C GLU A 322 -18.34 23.18 3.58
N SER A 323 -17.47 22.37 3.00
CA SER A 323 -17.87 21.35 2.03
C SER A 323 -18.78 20.29 2.66
N VAL A 324 -18.43 19.79 3.84
CA VAL A 324 -19.26 18.81 4.55
C VAL A 324 -20.55 19.47 5.04
N TYR A 325 -20.46 20.66 5.64
CA TYR A 325 -21.62 21.37 6.17
C TYR A 325 -22.62 21.76 5.06
N ASN A 326 -22.14 22.24 3.92
CA ASN A 326 -23.00 22.66 2.80
C ASN A 326 -23.34 21.53 1.82
N ALA A 327 -23.15 20.26 2.20
CA ALA A 327 -23.42 19.14 1.32
C ALA A 327 -24.87 19.16 0.80
N ARG A 328 -25.03 18.97 -0.52
CA ARG A 328 -26.31 19.11 -1.23
C ARG A 328 -27.11 17.82 -1.21
N TRP A 329 -28.40 17.94 -0.93
CA TRP A 329 -29.33 16.84 -0.92
C TRP A 329 -29.80 16.48 -2.32
N HIS A 330 -29.86 15.18 -2.58
CA HIS A 330 -30.60 14.57 -3.68
C HIS A 330 -31.34 13.35 -3.15
N HIS A 331 -32.36 12.88 -3.87
CA HIS A 331 -33.07 11.67 -3.49
C HIS A 331 -33.61 10.91 -4.70
N VAL A 332 -33.74 9.60 -4.54
CA VAL A 332 -34.23 8.67 -5.54
C VAL A 332 -35.60 8.19 -5.11
N VAL A 333 -36.59 8.45 -5.95
CA VAL A 333 -37.96 7.97 -5.79
C VAL A 333 -38.27 6.92 -6.85
N GLU A 334 -38.96 5.90 -6.41
CA GLU A 334 -39.55 4.87 -7.26
C GLU A 334 -40.98 5.30 -7.60
N VAL A 335 -41.26 5.55 -8.87
CA VAL A 335 -42.58 5.98 -9.36
C VAL A 335 -43.22 4.84 -10.14
N PRO A 336 -44.44 4.39 -9.76
CA PRO A 336 -45.19 3.44 -10.57
C PRO A 336 -45.60 4.11 -11.88
N ASP A 337 -45.28 3.47 -13.01
CA ASP A 337 -45.68 3.90 -14.35
C ASP A 337 -46.37 2.72 -15.03
N GLY A 338 -47.42 2.94 -15.83
CA GLY A 338 -48.45 1.96 -16.21
C GLY A 338 -48.02 0.61 -16.84
N GLY A 339 -46.72 0.33 -16.99
CA GLY A 339 -46.15 -0.97 -17.37
C GLY A 339 -44.93 -1.42 -16.56
N GLY A 340 -44.61 -0.78 -15.43
CA GLY A 340 -43.44 -1.11 -14.62
C GLY A 340 -43.17 -0.08 -13.51
N THR A 341 -41.90 0.04 -13.12
CA THR A 341 -41.51 0.97 -12.06
C THR A 341 -40.24 1.71 -12.47
N VAL A 342 -40.28 3.04 -12.39
CA VAL A 342 -39.20 3.93 -12.86
C VAL A 342 -38.55 4.62 -11.68
N MET A 343 -37.22 4.59 -11.62
CA MET A 343 -36.43 5.31 -10.62
C MET A 343 -36.14 6.73 -11.13
N LYS A 344 -36.54 7.75 -10.38
CA LYS A 344 -36.28 9.17 -10.69
C LYS A 344 -35.42 9.80 -9.60
N VAL A 345 -34.35 10.48 -10.02
CA VAL A 345 -33.52 11.29 -9.13
C VAL A 345 -34.11 12.70 -9.07
N LYS A 346 -34.25 13.25 -7.88
CA LYS A 346 -34.73 14.60 -7.60
C LYS A 346 -33.68 15.34 -6.78
N GLU A 347 -33.49 16.61 -7.08
CA GLU A 347 -32.68 17.52 -6.27
C GLU A 347 -33.45 17.92 -5.00
N GLY A 348 -32.71 18.14 -3.91
CA GLY A 348 -33.27 18.52 -2.61
C GLY A 348 -33.58 17.34 -1.70
N LYS A 349 -33.95 17.67 -0.46
CA LYS A 349 -34.35 16.71 0.58
C LYS A 349 -35.79 16.25 0.30
N PRO A 350 -36.11 14.95 0.44
CA PRO A 350 -37.47 14.47 0.18
C PRO A 350 -38.48 15.09 1.15
N GLU A 351 -39.67 15.42 0.64
CA GLU A 351 -40.77 15.98 1.44
C GLU A 351 -41.23 15.02 2.55
N GLN A 352 -41.29 13.72 2.24
CA GLN A 352 -41.62 12.66 3.18
C GLN A 352 -40.43 11.71 3.31
N GLN A 353 -39.85 11.67 4.51
CA GLN A 353 -38.81 10.69 4.88
C GLN A 353 -39.44 9.40 5.41
N TRP A 354 -38.61 8.35 5.55
CA TRP A 354 -39.05 7.09 6.16
C TRP A 354 -39.58 7.33 7.58
N THR A 355 -40.71 6.69 7.89
CA THR A 355 -41.34 6.69 9.20
C THR A 355 -40.84 5.52 10.03
N TYR A 356 -40.60 5.75 11.32
CA TYR A 356 -40.17 4.73 12.26
C TYR A 356 -41.09 4.69 13.48
N LYS A 357 -41.43 3.48 13.93
CA LYS A 357 -42.11 3.24 15.20
C LYS A 357 -41.09 2.90 16.27
N ALA A 358 -41.27 3.43 17.48
CA ALA A 358 -40.45 3.05 18.62
C ALA A 358 -40.81 1.62 19.06
N ALA A 359 -39.82 0.73 19.06
CA ALA A 359 -39.90 -0.64 19.57
C ALA A 359 -38.87 -0.80 20.70
N GLY A 360 -39.30 -0.53 21.93
CA GLY A 360 -38.42 -0.52 23.11
C GLY A 360 -37.32 0.53 23.01
N ARG A 361 -36.04 0.10 23.08
CA ARG A 361 -34.85 0.96 22.91
C ARG A 361 -34.42 1.13 21.45
N THR A 362 -35.20 0.63 20.50
CA THR A 362 -34.88 0.66 19.07
C THR A 362 -36.01 1.27 18.26
N PHE A 363 -35.73 1.60 17.01
CA PHE A 363 -36.72 2.05 16.03
C PHE A 363 -36.94 0.94 15.01
N GLU A 364 -38.17 0.73 14.54
CA GLU A 364 -38.49 -0.18 13.43
C GLU A 364 -39.14 0.61 12.30
N LYS A 365 -38.85 0.23 11.04
CA LYS A 365 -39.39 0.91 9.87
C LYS A 365 -40.90 0.66 9.78
N ASP A 366 -41.69 1.74 9.76
CA ASP A 366 -43.14 1.68 9.71
C ASP A 366 -43.65 1.93 8.29
N ASP A 367 -43.54 0.90 7.44
CA ASP A 367 -43.94 0.96 6.04
C ASP A 367 -45.37 0.45 5.78
N GLY A 368 -46.09 0.01 6.81
CA GLY A 368 -47.43 -0.60 6.68
C GLY A 368 -48.53 0.35 6.17
N ALA A 369 -48.25 1.66 6.06
CA ALA A 369 -49.22 2.70 5.73
C ALA A 369 -49.04 3.34 4.34
N GLN A 370 -48.07 2.90 3.51
CA GLN A 370 -47.88 3.52 2.19
C GLN A 370 -48.99 3.12 1.21
N GLN A 371 -49.79 4.11 0.78
CA GLN A 371 -50.85 3.92 -0.23
C GLN A 371 -50.28 3.34 -1.53
N SER A 372 -50.91 2.28 -2.03
CA SER A 372 -50.61 1.71 -3.35
C SER A 372 -50.70 2.79 -4.43
N GLY A 373 -49.58 3.13 -5.07
CA GLY A 373 -49.51 4.13 -6.14
C GLY A 373 -48.70 5.39 -5.83
N ALA A 374 -48.31 5.64 -4.57
CA ALA A 374 -47.49 6.80 -4.22
C ALA A 374 -46.00 6.58 -4.56
N PRO A 375 -45.26 7.63 -5.00
CA PRO A 375 -43.81 7.55 -5.17
C PRO A 375 -43.11 7.11 -3.89
N ARG A 376 -42.29 6.05 -3.96
CA ARG A 376 -41.60 5.49 -2.79
C ARG A 376 -40.17 5.99 -2.71
N LEU A 377 -39.80 6.59 -1.57
CA LEU A 377 -38.42 6.98 -1.30
C LEU A 377 -37.53 5.72 -1.15
N ARG A 378 -36.52 5.61 -2.02
CA ARG A 378 -35.60 4.46 -2.03
C ARG A 378 -34.22 4.81 -1.50
N LEU A 379 -33.72 6.01 -1.80
CA LEU A 379 -32.39 6.43 -1.40
C LEU A 379 -32.33 7.95 -1.27
N MET A 380 -31.58 8.43 -0.28
CA MET A 380 -31.17 9.83 -0.19
C MET A 380 -29.66 9.90 -0.46
N VAL A 381 -29.18 11.01 -1.01
CA VAL A 381 -27.77 11.22 -1.34
C VAL A 381 -27.35 12.59 -0.87
N LEU A 382 -26.23 12.66 -0.16
CA LEU A 382 -25.57 13.91 0.19
C LEU A 382 -24.29 14.05 -0.64
N ASN A 383 -24.19 15.13 -1.40
CA ASN A 383 -23.04 15.41 -2.25
C ASN A 383 -22.18 16.53 -1.61
N SER A 384 -20.91 16.25 -1.36
CA SER A 384 -19.92 17.19 -0.82
C SER A 384 -18.89 17.54 -1.89
N ASP A 385 -18.66 18.84 -2.15
CA ASP A 385 -17.78 19.30 -3.23
C ASP A 385 -16.32 18.85 -3.07
N LYS A 386 -15.84 18.66 -1.84
CA LYS A 386 -14.52 18.10 -1.48
C LYS A 386 -14.59 16.66 -0.98
N GLY A 387 -15.76 16.02 -1.06
CA GLY A 387 -15.98 14.67 -0.55
C GLY A 387 -16.06 14.58 0.97
N TRP A 388 -15.86 13.38 1.49
CA TRP A 388 -16.05 13.04 2.90
C TRP A 388 -14.74 12.65 3.57
N PRO A 389 -14.59 12.80 4.90
CA PRO A 389 -13.34 12.48 5.58
C PRO A 389 -12.80 11.06 5.32
N TYR A 390 -13.70 10.12 5.06
CA TYR A 390 -13.36 8.75 4.66
C TYR A 390 -12.54 8.69 3.36
N SER A 391 -12.78 9.58 2.40
CA SER A 391 -12.08 9.63 1.10
C SER A 391 -10.87 10.57 1.07
N TRP A 392 -10.69 11.46 2.06
CA TRP A 392 -9.55 12.40 2.13
C TRP A 392 -8.19 11.74 2.35
N LYS A 393 -8.13 10.44 2.65
CA LYS A 393 -6.86 9.68 2.68
C LYS A 393 -6.18 9.66 1.31
N TRP A 394 -6.95 9.80 0.24
CA TRP A 394 -6.54 9.52 -1.12
C TRP A 394 -6.52 10.78 -1.99
N LYS A 395 -5.84 11.86 -1.62
CA LYS A 395 -5.77 13.06 -2.49
C LYS A 395 -5.27 12.78 -3.92
N GLU A 396 -4.66 11.62 -4.17
CA GLU A 396 -4.20 11.15 -5.49
C GLU A 396 -5.21 10.25 -6.24
N LYS A 397 -6.31 9.82 -5.62
CA LYS A 397 -7.39 9.04 -6.26
C LYS A 397 -8.76 9.67 -5.95
N GLU A 398 -9.56 9.91 -6.98
CA GLU A 398 -10.87 10.56 -6.95
C GLU A 398 -11.60 10.50 -5.59
N SER A 399 -11.76 11.66 -4.95
CA SER A 399 -12.53 11.79 -3.72
C SER A 399 -13.96 11.31 -3.93
N ILE A 400 -14.46 10.46 -3.05
CA ILE A 400 -15.89 10.09 -3.06
C ILE A 400 -16.69 11.29 -2.58
N HIS A 401 -17.48 11.87 -3.49
CA HIS A 401 -18.32 13.05 -3.25
C HIS A 401 -19.69 12.70 -2.66
N ASP A 402 -20.22 11.53 -3.02
CA ASP A 402 -21.58 11.11 -2.67
C ASP A 402 -21.62 10.23 -1.40
N CYS A 403 -22.49 10.57 -0.47
CA CYS A 403 -22.87 9.77 0.68
C CYS A 403 -24.29 9.23 0.49
N TYR A 404 -24.41 7.92 0.28
CA TYR A 404 -25.69 7.24 0.05
C TYR A 404 -26.37 6.86 1.38
N VAL A 405 -27.57 7.41 1.62
CA VAL A 405 -28.35 7.26 2.85
C VAL A 405 -29.60 6.44 2.55
N ASN A 406 -29.66 5.23 3.08
CA ASN A 406 -30.85 4.38 3.02
C ASN A 406 -31.63 4.45 4.36
N CYS A 407 -32.73 3.71 4.46
CA CYS A 407 -33.54 3.69 5.68
C CYS A 407 -32.75 3.18 6.91
N GLU A 408 -31.82 2.24 6.77
CA GLU A 408 -31.03 1.79 7.93
C GLU A 408 -30.04 2.85 8.40
N VAL A 409 -29.42 3.60 7.48
CA VAL A 409 -28.53 4.72 7.82
C VAL A 409 -29.32 5.84 8.51
N GLU A 410 -30.51 6.16 7.99
CA GLU A 410 -31.39 7.15 8.62
C GLU A 410 -31.86 6.69 10.02
N ARG A 411 -32.20 5.41 10.17
CA ARG A 411 -32.56 4.81 11.46
C ARG A 411 -31.43 4.93 12.48
N VAL A 412 -30.17 4.73 12.08
CA VAL A 412 -29.00 4.94 12.95
C VAL A 412 -28.95 6.39 13.43
N TRP A 413 -29.20 7.37 12.56
CA TRP A 413 -29.28 8.76 12.99
C TRP A 413 -30.40 9.01 14.00
N GLN A 414 -31.60 8.45 13.81
CA GLN A 414 -32.69 8.60 14.79
C GLN A 414 -32.32 8.06 16.17
N ILE A 415 -31.58 6.95 16.21
CA ILE A 415 -31.05 6.37 17.45
C ILE A 415 -30.04 7.34 18.11
N VAL A 416 -29.06 7.83 17.36
CA VAL A 416 -28.03 8.75 17.87
C VAL A 416 -28.65 10.08 18.32
N LYS A 417 -29.61 10.61 17.57
CA LYS A 417 -30.33 11.83 17.89
C LYS A 417 -31.07 11.71 19.23
N LYS A 418 -31.72 10.57 19.48
CA LYS A 418 -32.38 10.31 20.77
C LYS A 418 -31.39 10.36 21.94
N ASP A 419 -30.25 9.68 21.81
CA ASP A 419 -29.21 9.70 22.85
C ASP A 419 -28.64 11.10 23.10
N LEU A 420 -28.46 11.88 22.04
CA LEU A 420 -27.99 13.26 22.16
C LEU A 420 -29.01 14.13 22.88
N SER A 421 -30.30 13.98 22.57
CA SER A 421 -31.37 14.74 23.25
C SER A 421 -31.49 14.38 24.73
N GLU A 422 -31.28 13.11 25.10
CA GLU A 422 -31.23 12.69 26.51
C GLU A 422 -29.98 13.28 27.18
N PHE A 423 -28.80 13.13 26.57
CA PHE A 423 -27.53 13.59 27.13
C PHE A 423 -27.42 15.12 27.32
N LEU A 424 -27.98 15.89 26.40
CA LEU A 424 -27.87 17.36 26.39
C LEU A 424 -29.07 18.04 27.07
N SER A 425 -29.99 17.27 27.66
CA SER A 425 -31.14 17.82 28.39
C SER A 425 -30.67 18.54 29.67
N PRO A 426 -31.18 19.74 29.96
CA PRO A 426 -30.81 20.50 31.17
C PRO A 426 -31.32 19.88 32.48
N ASP A 427 -32.28 18.94 32.41
CA ASP A 427 -33.03 18.43 33.57
C ASP A 427 -32.47 17.14 34.20
N ASP A 428 -31.35 16.59 33.71
CA ASP A 428 -30.81 15.33 34.23
C ASP A 428 -29.87 15.50 35.43
N GLU A 429 -30.08 14.63 36.43
CA GLU A 429 -29.16 14.37 37.55
C GLU A 429 -27.73 14.12 37.02
N PRO A 430 -26.68 14.53 37.77
CA PRO A 430 -25.30 14.34 37.35
C PRO A 430 -24.96 12.84 37.28
N GLY A 431 -25.14 12.24 36.10
CA GLY A 431 -24.92 10.80 35.92
C GLY A 431 -25.21 10.19 34.54
N PHE A 432 -25.93 10.87 33.63
CA PHE A 432 -26.17 10.29 32.31
C PHE A 432 -24.92 10.34 31.42
N VAL A 433 -24.30 9.16 31.22
CA VAL A 433 -23.22 8.96 30.24
C VAL A 433 -23.85 8.32 29.00
N PRO A 434 -23.78 8.96 27.81
CA PRO A 434 -24.39 8.41 26.61
C PRO A 434 -23.76 7.05 26.33
N GLY A 435 -24.62 6.05 26.13
CA GLY A 435 -24.19 4.67 25.94
C GLY A 435 -23.27 4.55 24.72
N ARG A 436 -22.13 3.86 24.85
CA ARG A 436 -21.28 3.55 23.71
C ARG A 436 -22.08 2.72 22.71
N ARG A 437 -22.28 3.24 21.49
CA ARG A 437 -22.93 2.52 20.40
C ARG A 437 -21.90 1.98 19.42
N VAL A 438 -22.11 0.74 18.98
CA VAL A 438 -21.26 0.07 18.00
C VAL A 438 -22.12 -0.34 16.81
N LEU A 439 -21.78 0.14 15.62
CA LEU A 439 -22.44 -0.25 14.38
C LEU A 439 -21.79 -1.53 13.84
N ILE A 440 -22.52 -2.65 13.90
CA ILE A 440 -22.07 -3.96 13.42
C ILE A 440 -22.67 -4.21 12.03
N GLY A 441 -21.89 -4.79 11.14
CA GLY A 441 -22.36 -5.20 9.81
C GLY A 441 -21.25 -5.79 8.96
N THR A 442 -21.62 -6.43 7.86
CA THR A 442 -20.70 -7.08 6.93
C THR A 442 -19.62 -6.11 6.42
N PRO A 443 -18.36 -6.55 6.23
CA PRO A 443 -17.35 -5.76 5.53
C PRO A 443 -17.86 -5.26 4.17
N GLY A 444 -17.51 -4.03 3.78
CA GLY A 444 -17.93 -3.46 2.50
C GLY A 444 -19.36 -2.91 2.42
N ILE A 445 -20.22 -3.10 3.44
CA ILE A 445 -21.63 -2.68 3.40
C ILE A 445 -21.86 -1.16 3.53
N GLY A 446 -20.78 -0.36 3.62
CA GLY A 446 -20.88 1.10 3.69
C GLY A 446 -20.99 1.71 5.09
N LYS A 447 -20.61 1.01 6.17
CA LYS A 447 -20.64 1.56 7.55
C LYS A 447 -19.94 2.92 7.67
N SER A 448 -18.66 2.99 7.33
CA SER A 448 -17.88 4.24 7.43
C SER A 448 -18.24 5.24 6.33
N MET A 449 -18.43 4.74 5.10
CA MET A 449 -18.69 5.56 3.92
C MET A 449 -20.05 6.26 3.98
N ALA A 450 -21.10 5.55 4.40
CA ALA A 450 -22.47 6.06 4.45
C ALA A 450 -22.85 6.50 5.87
N ALA A 451 -22.92 5.57 6.83
CA ALA A 451 -23.40 5.90 8.17
C ALA A 451 -22.47 6.89 8.90
N GLY A 452 -21.16 6.69 8.83
CA GLY A 452 -20.18 7.61 9.42
C GLY A 452 -20.25 9.02 8.84
N SER A 453 -20.21 9.15 7.51
CA SER A 453 -20.37 10.42 6.79
C SER A 453 -21.70 11.11 7.11
N TYR A 454 -22.79 10.34 7.14
CA TYR A 454 -24.12 10.89 7.41
C TYR A 454 -24.27 11.38 8.85
N LEU A 455 -23.77 10.62 9.82
CA LEU A 455 -23.75 11.03 11.22
C LEU A 455 -22.93 12.30 11.40
N LEU A 456 -21.75 12.40 10.76
CA LEU A 456 -20.95 13.62 10.80
C LEU A 456 -21.75 14.82 10.26
N TYR A 457 -22.36 14.70 9.08
CA TYR A 457 -23.20 15.74 8.51
C TYR A 457 -24.31 16.20 9.49
N GLN A 458 -25.03 15.23 10.06
CA GLN A 458 -26.12 15.50 11.00
C GLN A 458 -25.65 16.17 12.29
N LEU A 459 -24.51 15.75 12.86
CA LEU A 459 -23.93 16.36 14.07
C LEU A 459 -23.45 17.79 13.82
N LEU A 460 -22.91 18.07 12.63
CA LEU A 460 -22.54 19.43 12.23
C LEU A 460 -23.75 20.35 12.11
N HIS A 461 -24.92 19.80 11.79
CA HIS A 461 -26.19 20.52 11.76
C HIS A 461 -26.98 20.50 13.07
N TYR A 462 -26.49 19.80 14.09
CA TYR A 462 -27.03 19.90 15.44
C TYR A 462 -26.77 21.31 16.01
N ASP A 463 -27.45 21.67 17.09
CA ASP A 463 -27.22 22.95 17.78
C ASP A 463 -25.73 23.11 18.17
N ALA A 464 -25.14 24.23 17.77
CA ALA A 464 -23.73 24.55 18.03
C ALA A 464 -23.49 24.97 19.48
N GLU A 465 -24.53 25.48 20.18
CA GLU A 465 -24.41 25.85 21.60
C GLU A 465 -24.34 24.61 22.49
N GLN A 466 -25.07 23.55 22.12
CA GLN A 466 -25.09 22.28 22.86
C GLN A 466 -23.98 21.32 22.44
N LEU A 467 -23.62 21.33 21.15
CA LEU A 467 -22.58 20.48 20.59
C LEU A 467 -21.65 21.32 19.71
N PRO A 468 -20.68 22.04 20.30
CA PRO A 468 -19.79 22.92 19.56
C PRO A 468 -18.71 22.16 18.76
N MET A 469 -18.41 20.91 19.10
CA MET A 469 -17.31 20.16 18.47
C MET A 469 -17.67 18.70 18.19
N VAL A 470 -17.16 18.19 17.05
CA VAL A 470 -17.33 16.80 16.62
C VAL A 470 -15.95 16.21 16.29
N ALA A 471 -15.61 15.09 16.92
CA ALA A 471 -14.39 14.34 16.64
C ALA A 471 -14.73 13.07 15.85
N TYR A 472 -14.16 12.95 14.65
CA TYR A 472 -14.37 11.85 13.72
C TYR A 472 -13.07 11.07 13.51
N PHE A 473 -13.07 9.78 13.88
CA PHE A 473 -11.90 8.93 13.84
C PHE A 473 -11.95 8.00 12.63
N ILE A 474 -10.86 7.93 11.87
CA ILE A 474 -10.70 6.99 10.76
C ILE A 474 -9.28 6.44 10.81
N ALA A 475 -9.15 5.15 11.14
CA ALA A 475 -7.86 4.50 11.30
C ALA A 475 -6.94 5.31 12.25
N ASP A 476 -5.81 5.80 11.73
CA ASP A 476 -4.75 6.57 12.42
C ASP A 476 -5.00 8.09 12.43
N ARG A 477 -6.15 8.55 11.93
CA ARG A 477 -6.47 9.97 11.79
C ARG A 477 -7.65 10.36 12.64
N THR A 478 -7.58 11.55 13.20
CA THR A 478 -8.72 12.17 13.85
C THR A 478 -8.98 13.53 13.28
N PHE A 479 -10.19 13.70 12.77
CA PHE A 479 -10.71 14.96 12.29
C PHE A 479 -11.48 15.63 13.41
N LEU A 480 -11.10 16.85 13.75
CA LEU A 480 -11.83 17.68 14.68
C LEU A 480 -12.53 18.79 13.90
N PHE A 481 -13.86 18.80 13.97
CA PHE A 481 -14.70 19.84 13.41
C PHE A 481 -15.17 20.76 14.54
N ASP A 482 -14.67 21.99 14.51
CA ASP A 482 -15.06 23.07 15.41
C ASP A 482 -16.17 23.88 14.74
N LYS A 483 -17.39 23.76 15.26
CA LYS A 483 -18.56 24.46 14.72
C LYS A 483 -18.60 25.93 15.11
N THR A 484 -17.90 26.31 16.19
CA THR A 484 -17.83 27.71 16.65
C THR A 484 -16.94 28.54 15.74
N THR A 485 -15.80 27.98 15.31
CA THR A 485 -14.90 28.64 14.36
C THR A 485 -15.14 28.23 12.91
N ARG A 486 -16.00 27.23 12.66
CA ARG A 486 -16.24 26.59 11.36
C ARG A 486 -14.95 26.05 10.72
N VAL A 487 -14.12 25.38 11.52
CA VAL A 487 -12.82 24.88 11.07
C VAL A 487 -12.77 23.36 11.20
N ALA A 488 -12.25 22.70 10.16
CA ALA A 488 -11.87 21.30 10.21
C ALA A 488 -10.34 21.20 10.36
N SER A 489 -9.90 20.36 11.28
CA SER A 489 -8.48 20.08 11.49
C SER A 489 -8.25 18.57 11.56
N VAL A 490 -7.08 18.12 11.09
CA VAL A 490 -6.69 16.71 11.20
C VAL A 490 -5.46 16.56 12.07
N TYR A 491 -5.56 15.61 13.00
CA TYR A 491 -4.48 15.09 13.80
C TYR A 491 -4.14 13.71 13.25
N LYS A 492 -2.85 13.45 13.02
CA LYS A 492 -2.34 12.16 12.58
C LYS A 492 -1.59 11.50 13.72
N GLY A 493 -1.66 10.17 13.76
CA GLY A 493 -0.99 9.34 14.76
C GLY A 493 -1.88 9.01 15.97
N ASP A 494 -1.46 8.00 16.71
CA ASP A 494 -2.26 7.37 17.78
C ASP A 494 -2.51 8.30 19.00
N ASP A 495 -1.68 9.33 19.20
CA ASP A 495 -1.87 10.34 20.25
C ASP A 495 -2.92 11.41 19.90
N SER A 496 -3.57 11.31 18.74
CA SER A 496 -4.58 12.25 18.28
C SER A 496 -5.69 12.48 19.32
N ILE A 497 -6.08 11.43 20.07
CA ILE A 497 -7.08 11.50 21.14
C ILE A 497 -6.62 12.45 22.25
N PHE A 498 -5.39 12.27 22.75
CA PHE A 498 -4.86 13.12 23.82
C PHE A 498 -4.77 14.57 23.36
N ARG A 499 -4.30 14.81 22.12
CA ARG A 499 -4.19 16.15 21.55
C ARG A 499 -5.54 16.87 21.47
N ILE A 500 -6.59 16.14 21.09
CA ILE A 500 -7.95 16.67 21.05
C ILE A 500 -8.45 16.99 22.46
N VAL A 501 -8.25 16.10 23.43
CA VAL A 501 -8.61 16.37 24.82
C VAL A 501 -7.90 17.60 25.36
N SER A 502 -6.60 17.75 25.08
CA SER A 502 -5.84 18.96 25.47
C SER A 502 -6.39 20.23 24.79
N SER A 503 -6.82 20.13 23.53
CA SER A 503 -7.45 21.26 22.83
C SER A 503 -8.76 21.71 23.49
N PHE A 504 -9.44 20.80 24.21
CA PHE A 504 -10.69 21.10 24.93
C PHE A 504 -10.45 21.70 26.31
N SER A 505 -9.38 21.32 27.02
CA SER A 505 -9.11 21.78 28.39
C SER A 505 -9.02 23.30 28.52
N GLY A 506 -8.58 24.01 27.48
CA GLY A 506 -8.50 25.47 27.47
C GLY A 506 -9.80 26.20 27.07
N ARG A 507 -10.82 25.47 26.57
CA ARG A 507 -11.99 26.07 25.91
C ARG A 507 -13.31 25.89 26.68
N GLY A 508 -13.31 25.17 27.80
CA GLY A 508 -14.50 25.01 28.64
C GLY A 508 -15.68 24.30 27.94
N VAL A 509 -15.37 23.40 27.00
CA VAL A 509 -16.36 22.78 26.11
C VAL A 509 -17.27 21.80 26.88
N LYS A 510 -18.58 22.06 26.88
CA LYS A 510 -19.61 21.16 27.41
C LYS A 510 -20.31 20.45 26.24
N GLY A 511 -19.70 19.37 25.74
CA GLY A 511 -20.32 18.54 24.68
C GLY A 511 -19.37 18.24 23.53
N VAL A 512 -18.90 17.00 23.46
CA VAL A 512 -18.09 16.46 22.36
C VAL A 512 -18.70 15.13 21.93
N CYS A 513 -18.95 14.97 20.64
CA CYS A 513 -19.40 13.69 20.08
C CYS A 513 -18.23 12.97 19.42
N HIS A 514 -18.04 11.69 19.77
CA HIS A 514 -17.00 10.83 19.24
C HIS A 514 -17.60 9.79 18.29
N LEU A 515 -17.14 9.80 17.03
CA LEU A 515 -17.50 8.83 16.00
C LEU A 515 -16.27 8.00 15.65
N ARG A 516 -16.29 6.69 15.93
CA ARG A 516 -15.18 5.76 15.68
C ARG A 516 -15.47 4.75 14.59
#